data_AF-A0A7S1VWC7-F1
#
_entry.id   AF-A0A7S1VWC7-F1
#
_cell.length_a   1.000
_cell.length_b   1.000
_cell.length_c   1.000
_cell.angle_alpha   90.00
_cell.angle_beta   90.00
_cell.angle_gamma   90.00
#
_symmetry.space_group_name_H-M   'P 1'
#
loop_
_entity.id
_entity.type
_entity.pdbx_description
1 polymer ?
#
loop_
_entity_poly.entity_id
_entity_poly.type
_entity_poly.pdbx_seq_one_letter_code
_entity_poly.pdbx_strand_id
1 'polypeptide(L)'
;LKFTITIPVIDRFEGVRMNAVFLGPGLPPLDALDDSIPESIREYAADNDLGGAVFASPDDQSTCDHLTSPEMISEVTVKDERCHFYEPFGGSNLWVIMDDILTVPEAGTFKIAVYEESGSTAKASFACCDWPEDFVTQYQMPSTECEACGTDPSNPAW
;
A
#
# COMPACT_ATOMS: atom_id res chain seq x y z
N LEU A 1 11.28 8.65 1.31
CA LEU A 1 9.81 8.47 1.27
C LEU A 1 9.50 7.14 1.90
N LYS A 2 8.74 7.11 2.99
CA LYS A 2 8.22 5.85 3.55
C LYS A 2 6.91 5.51 2.84
N PHE A 3 6.62 4.24 2.66
CA PHE A 3 5.32 3.82 2.15
C PHE A 3 4.95 2.41 2.60
N THR A 4 3.66 2.18 2.74
CA THR A 4 3.05 0.94 3.22
C THR A 4 1.90 0.53 2.31
N ILE A 5 1.87 -0.73 1.93
CA ILE A 5 0.73 -1.36 1.26
C ILE A 5 0.06 -2.33 2.22
N THR A 6 -1.25 -2.18 2.37
CA THR A 6 -2.07 -3.09 3.16
C THR A 6 -3.26 -3.61 2.39
N ILE A 7 -3.77 -4.78 2.80
CA ILE A 7 -5.00 -5.36 2.28
C ILE A 7 -5.93 -5.74 3.45
N PRO A 8 -7.26 -5.70 3.31
CA PRO A 8 -8.17 -6.15 4.35
C PRO A 8 -7.98 -7.63 4.70
N VAL A 9 -8.10 -7.95 5.99
CA VAL A 9 -8.12 -9.33 6.48
C VAL A 9 -9.48 -9.96 6.14
N ILE A 10 -9.56 -10.57 4.96
CA ILE A 10 -10.70 -11.36 4.48
C ILE A 10 -10.20 -12.53 3.62
N ASP A 11 -10.85 -13.69 3.71
CA ASP A 11 -10.41 -14.95 3.08
C ASP A 11 -10.16 -14.80 1.57
N ARG A 12 -11.00 -14.03 0.88
CA ARG A 12 -10.86 -13.83 -0.57
C ARG A 12 -9.56 -13.12 -0.99
N PHE A 13 -8.82 -12.51 -0.06
CA PHE A 13 -7.56 -11.82 -0.30
C PHE A 13 -6.36 -12.51 0.35
N GLU A 14 -6.51 -13.74 0.84
CA GLU A 14 -5.44 -14.48 1.52
C GLU A 14 -4.19 -14.64 0.63
N GLY A 15 -4.36 -14.92 -0.66
CA GLY A 15 -3.23 -15.06 -1.60
C GLY A 15 -2.76 -13.78 -2.29
N VAL A 16 -3.35 -12.62 -1.97
CA VAL A 16 -3.05 -11.37 -2.69
C VAL A 16 -1.62 -10.91 -2.40
N ARG A 17 -0.86 -10.66 -3.47
CA ARG A 17 0.47 -10.05 -3.46
C ARG A 17 0.42 -8.74 -4.22
N MET A 18 0.96 -7.69 -3.61
CA MET A 18 0.92 -6.34 -4.18
C MET A 18 2.34 -5.83 -4.39
N ASN A 19 2.62 -5.38 -5.60
CA ASN A 19 3.88 -4.77 -5.97
C ASN A 19 3.69 -3.26 -6.16
N ALA A 20 4.76 -2.50 -5.95
CA ALA A 20 4.79 -1.07 -6.16
C ALA A 20 5.91 -0.69 -7.14
N VAL A 21 5.63 0.27 -8.00
CA VAL A 21 6.64 0.92 -8.85
C VAL A 21 6.53 2.42 -8.67
N PHE A 22 7.64 3.03 -8.27
CA PHE A 22 7.80 4.48 -8.25
C PHE A 22 8.44 4.92 -9.55
N LEU A 23 7.84 5.89 -10.22
CA LEU A 23 8.34 6.48 -11.46
C LEU A 23 8.71 7.94 -11.22
N GLY A 24 9.89 8.37 -11.65
CA GLY A 24 10.29 9.75 -11.42
C GLY A 24 11.69 10.09 -11.91
N PRO A 25 12.08 11.38 -11.77
CA PRO A 25 13.37 11.87 -12.21
C PRO A 25 14.53 11.29 -11.40
N GLY A 26 15.65 11.07 -12.08
CA GLY A 26 16.90 10.55 -11.50
C GLY A 26 16.88 9.06 -11.14
N LEU A 27 15.73 8.38 -11.24
CA LEU A 27 15.64 6.92 -11.07
C LEU A 27 16.23 6.19 -12.28
N PRO A 28 16.70 4.94 -12.13
CA PRO A 28 17.24 4.16 -13.23
C PRO A 28 16.17 3.81 -14.28
N PRO A 29 16.54 3.63 -15.56
CA PRO A 29 15.62 3.14 -16.59
C PRO A 29 14.95 1.80 -16.23
N LEU A 30 13.67 1.66 -16.56
CA LEU A 30 12.83 0.50 -16.18
C LEU A 30 13.14 -0.79 -16.93
N ASP A 31 13.62 -0.68 -18.16
CA ASP A 31 14.06 -1.79 -19.00
C ASP A 31 15.24 -2.57 -18.38
N ALA A 32 15.90 -1.99 -17.38
CA ALA A 32 16.95 -2.64 -16.61
C ALA A 32 16.47 -3.34 -15.32
N LEU A 33 15.19 -3.21 -14.94
CA LEU A 33 14.74 -3.48 -13.57
C LEU A 33 14.01 -4.82 -13.39
N ASP A 34 12.97 -5.11 -14.18
CA ASP A 34 12.23 -6.38 -14.08
C ASP A 34 11.21 -6.57 -15.24
N ASP A 35 11.14 -7.78 -15.80
CA ASP A 35 10.12 -8.16 -16.78
C ASP A 35 8.72 -8.35 -16.14
N SER A 36 8.64 -8.53 -14.81
CA SER A 36 7.38 -8.72 -14.05
C SER A 36 6.47 -7.49 -14.03
N ILE A 37 7.01 -6.31 -14.39
CA ILE A 37 6.26 -5.05 -14.37
C ILE A 37 5.18 -5.07 -15.47
N PRO A 38 3.94 -4.66 -15.20
CA PRO A 38 2.93 -4.50 -16.23
C PRO A 38 3.39 -3.61 -17.39
N GLU A 39 3.12 -4.04 -18.64
CA GLU A 39 3.53 -3.32 -19.85
C GLU A 39 3.05 -1.87 -19.85
N SER A 40 1.83 -1.61 -19.40
CA SER A 40 1.28 -0.25 -19.30
C SER A 40 2.08 0.69 -18.40
N ILE A 41 2.78 0.16 -17.39
CA ILE A 41 3.66 0.95 -16.52
C ILE A 41 4.97 1.26 -17.25
N ARG A 42 5.53 0.27 -17.97
CA ARG A 42 6.74 0.45 -18.79
C ARG A 42 6.53 1.45 -19.91
N GLU A 43 5.45 1.29 -20.67
CA GLU A 43 5.06 2.21 -21.74
C GLU A 43 4.87 3.63 -21.20
N TYR A 44 4.12 3.78 -20.09
CA TYR A 44 3.93 5.09 -19.47
C TYR A 44 5.26 5.75 -19.08
N ALA A 45 6.18 4.99 -18.49
CA ALA A 45 7.47 5.54 -18.11
C ALA A 45 8.32 5.95 -19.32
N ALA A 46 8.35 5.11 -20.36
CA ALA A 46 9.06 5.41 -21.61
C ALA A 46 8.51 6.65 -22.32
N ASP A 47 7.17 6.76 -22.42
CA ASP A 47 6.49 7.89 -23.06
C ASP A 47 6.72 9.22 -22.33
N ASN A 48 7.10 9.15 -21.04
CA ASN A 48 7.29 10.32 -20.17
C ASN A 48 8.76 10.52 -19.75
N ASP A 49 9.71 9.77 -20.31
CA ASP A 49 11.14 9.81 -19.97
C ASP A 49 11.40 9.68 -18.45
N LEU A 50 10.74 8.71 -17.81
CA LEU A 50 10.84 8.45 -16.37
C LEU A 50 11.63 7.16 -16.09
N GLY A 51 12.49 7.23 -15.07
CA GLY A 51 13.07 6.03 -14.46
C GLY A 51 12.14 5.41 -13.41
N GLY A 52 12.48 4.21 -12.94
CA GLY A 52 11.69 3.44 -11.98
C GLY A 52 12.46 2.92 -10.77
N ALA A 53 11.74 2.66 -9.68
CA ALA A 53 12.18 1.82 -8.57
C ALA A 53 11.07 0.81 -8.28
N VAL A 54 11.42 -0.48 -8.30
CA VAL A 54 10.48 -1.60 -8.17
C VAL A 54 10.58 -2.16 -6.76
N PHE A 55 9.43 -2.38 -6.16
CA PHE A 55 9.29 -3.03 -4.87
C PHE A 55 8.34 -4.21 -5.04
N ALA A 56 8.84 -5.40 -4.77
CA ALA A 56 8.07 -6.64 -4.87
C ALA A 56 7.60 -7.06 -3.47
N SER A 57 6.38 -7.57 -3.38
CA SER A 57 5.90 -8.20 -2.15
C SER A 57 6.84 -9.35 -1.79
N PRO A 58 7.24 -9.49 -0.52
CA PRO A 58 8.10 -10.59 -0.11
C PRO A 58 7.39 -11.94 -0.30
N ASP A 59 8.16 -12.97 -0.63
CA ASP A 59 7.65 -14.35 -0.72
C ASP A 59 7.21 -14.88 0.64
N ASP A 60 7.89 -14.45 1.71
CA ASP A 60 7.62 -14.85 3.09
C ASP A 60 7.15 -13.64 3.92
N GLN A 61 5.96 -13.76 4.52
CA GLN A 61 5.38 -12.76 5.43
C GLN A 61 5.17 -13.34 6.84
N SER A 62 5.71 -14.53 7.12
CA SER A 62 5.49 -15.26 8.37
C SER A 62 6.23 -14.67 9.58
N THR A 63 7.23 -13.82 9.33
CA THR A 63 8.05 -13.19 10.38
C THR A 63 7.90 -11.67 10.47
N CYS A 64 7.37 -11.03 9.43
CA CYS A 64 7.36 -9.57 9.28
C CYS A 64 8.73 -8.91 9.20
N ASP A 65 9.78 -9.67 8.87
CA ASP A 65 11.14 -9.12 8.71
C ASP A 65 11.27 -8.19 7.50
N HIS A 66 10.29 -8.17 6.59
CA HIS A 66 10.26 -7.28 5.44
C HIS A 66 9.83 -5.84 5.78
N LEU A 67 9.33 -5.60 6.98
CA LEU A 67 8.94 -4.26 7.42
C LEU A 67 10.19 -3.44 7.73
N THR A 68 10.18 -2.17 7.35
CA THR A 68 11.35 -1.28 7.45
C THR A 68 11.10 -0.04 8.31
N SER A 69 9.84 0.40 8.44
CA SER A 69 9.47 1.54 9.26
C SER A 69 9.36 1.12 10.73
N PRO A 70 10.08 1.80 11.64
CA PRO A 70 10.00 1.51 13.07
C PRO A 70 8.57 1.57 13.62
N GLU A 71 7.76 2.48 13.08
CA GLU A 71 6.37 2.69 13.47
C GLU A 71 5.50 1.47 13.15
N MET A 72 5.56 0.97 11.91
CA MET A 72 4.82 -0.23 11.51
C MET A 72 5.31 -1.48 12.25
N ILE A 73 6.63 -1.64 12.41
CA ILE A 73 7.23 -2.77 13.14
C ILE A 73 6.67 -2.87 14.56
N SER A 74 6.45 -1.74 15.24
CA SER A 74 5.92 -1.74 16.61
C SER A 74 4.43 -2.07 16.73
N GLU A 75 3.67 -1.96 15.64
CA GLU A 75 2.20 -2.09 15.65
C GLU A 75 1.70 -3.36 14.94
N VAL A 76 2.60 -4.13 14.34
CA VAL A 76 2.29 -5.38 13.65
C VAL A 76 2.49 -6.57 14.58
N THR A 77 1.62 -7.58 14.42
CA THR A 77 1.79 -8.90 15.01
C THR A 77 1.75 -9.98 13.93
N VAL A 78 2.40 -11.13 14.17
CA VAL A 78 2.25 -12.28 13.29
C VAL A 78 0.94 -12.99 13.63
N LYS A 79 0.07 -13.16 12.63
CA LYS A 79 -1.18 -13.92 12.71
C LYS A 79 -1.36 -14.71 11.42
N ASP A 80 -1.69 -16.00 11.53
CA ASP A 80 -1.91 -16.89 10.38
C ASP A 80 -0.73 -16.83 9.38
N GLU A 81 0.50 -16.82 9.91
CA GLU A 81 1.75 -16.73 9.13
C GLU A 81 1.84 -15.45 8.26
N ARG A 82 1.19 -14.37 8.69
CA ARG A 82 1.21 -13.07 8.01
C ARG A 82 1.26 -11.89 8.98
N CYS A 83 1.65 -10.74 8.44
CA CYS A 83 1.78 -9.48 9.17
C CYS A 83 0.45 -8.80 9.37
N HIS A 84 -0.10 -8.92 10.57
CA HIS A 84 -1.38 -8.35 10.96
C HIS A 84 -1.20 -7.00 11.63
N PHE A 85 -1.93 -6.00 11.13
CA PHE A 85 -2.06 -4.68 11.72
C PHE A 85 -3.53 -4.43 12.05
N TYR A 86 -3.79 -3.96 13.28
CA TYR A 86 -5.09 -3.39 13.65
C TYR A 86 -5.01 -1.88 13.56
N GLU A 87 -5.74 -1.30 12.61
CA GLU A 87 -5.82 0.14 12.42
C GLU A 87 -6.87 0.71 13.39
N PRO A 88 -6.46 1.47 14.43
CA PRO A 88 -7.32 1.78 15.56
C PRO A 88 -8.36 2.87 15.28
N PHE A 89 -8.16 3.73 14.27
CA PHE A 89 -9.07 4.83 13.97
C PHE A 89 -10.32 4.35 13.23
N GLY A 90 -10.15 3.55 12.19
CA GLY A 90 -11.23 2.91 11.44
C GLY A 90 -11.68 1.57 12.00
N GLY A 91 -10.96 1.03 13.00
CA GLY A 91 -11.24 -0.27 13.60
C GLY A 91 -11.07 -1.44 12.62
N SER A 92 -10.15 -1.29 11.66
CA SER A 92 -9.98 -2.23 10.56
C SER A 92 -8.80 -3.18 10.79
N ASN A 93 -8.93 -4.41 10.32
CA ASN A 93 -7.87 -5.41 10.39
C ASN A 93 -7.25 -5.55 9.00
N LEU A 94 -5.92 -5.42 8.94
CA LEU A 94 -5.18 -5.32 7.69
C LEU A 94 -3.99 -6.28 7.69
N TRP A 95 -3.72 -6.90 6.54
CA TRP A 95 -2.43 -7.54 6.27
C TRP A 95 -1.47 -6.50 5.71
N VAL A 96 -0.28 -6.38 6.29
CA VAL A 96 0.78 -5.49 5.83
C VAL A 96 1.63 -6.23 4.81
N ILE A 97 1.40 -5.91 3.53
CA ILE A 97 2.01 -6.59 2.39
C ILE A 97 3.40 -6.06 2.09
N MET A 98 3.62 -4.77 2.33
CA MET A 98 4.86 -4.08 2.05
C MET A 98 4.96 -2.85 2.94
N ASP A 99 6.17 -2.56 3.41
CA ASP A 99 6.51 -1.36 4.16
C ASP A 99 7.98 -1.05 3.89
N ASP A 100 8.25 -0.06 3.05
CA ASP A 100 9.60 0.21 2.52
C ASP A 100 9.92 1.71 2.48
N ILE A 101 11.20 2.01 2.32
CA ILE A 101 11.76 3.35 2.26
C ILE A 101 12.46 3.57 0.92
N LEU A 102 11.84 4.37 0.06
CA LEU A 102 12.49 4.87 -1.15
C LEU A 102 13.37 6.09 -0.83
N THR A 103 14.65 6.00 -1.17
CA THR A 103 15.54 7.17 -1.27
C THR A 103 15.41 7.76 -2.66
N VAL A 104 14.88 8.98 -2.76
CA VAL A 104 14.72 9.68 -4.05
C VAL A 104 16.02 10.39 -4.42
N PRO A 105 16.51 10.23 -5.67
CA PRO A 105 17.78 10.82 -6.09
C PRO A 105 17.66 12.32 -6.41
N GLU A 106 16.48 12.76 -6.85
CA GLU A 106 16.21 14.13 -7.26
C GLU A 106 14.85 14.61 -6.74
N ALA A 107 14.72 15.93 -6.57
CA ALA A 107 13.45 16.55 -6.26
C ALA A 107 12.56 16.61 -7.51
N GLY A 108 11.31 16.19 -7.40
CA GLY A 108 10.38 16.21 -8.53
C GLY A 108 9.04 15.56 -8.22
N THR A 109 8.19 15.45 -9.25
CA THR A 109 6.94 14.70 -9.16
C THR A 109 7.20 13.23 -9.45
N PHE A 110 6.88 12.37 -8.48
CA PHE A 110 6.89 10.93 -8.64
C PHE A 110 5.47 10.44 -8.93
N LYS A 111 5.35 9.43 -9.79
CA LYS A 111 4.13 8.65 -9.99
C LYS A 111 4.30 7.30 -9.30
N ILE A 112 3.21 6.75 -8.83
CA ILE A 112 3.22 5.48 -8.11
C ILE A 112 2.21 4.59 -8.79
N ALA A 113 2.65 3.40 -9.19
CA ALA A 113 1.79 2.34 -9.68
C ALA A 113 1.78 1.21 -8.66
N VAL A 114 0.60 0.72 -8.32
CA VAL A 114 0.39 -0.43 -7.43
C VAL A 114 -0.40 -1.47 -8.21
N TYR A 115 0.07 -2.71 -8.23
CA TYR A 115 -0.56 -3.78 -8.99
C TYR A 115 -0.47 -5.12 -8.27
N GLU A 116 -1.43 -5.99 -8.56
CA GLU A 116 -1.47 -7.35 -8.03
C GLU A 116 -0.71 -8.29 -8.98
N GLU A 117 0.13 -9.16 -8.42
CA GLU A 117 1.07 -9.98 -9.20
C GLU A 117 0.40 -11.23 -9.83
N SER A 118 -0.59 -11.80 -9.15
CA SER A 118 -1.18 -13.11 -9.48
C SER A 118 -2.35 -13.04 -10.47
N GLY A 119 -2.64 -11.88 -11.06
CA GLY A 119 -3.81 -11.67 -11.92
C GLY A 119 -5.16 -11.78 -11.21
N SER A 120 -5.17 -11.69 -9.88
CA SER A 120 -6.34 -11.72 -9.02
C SER A 120 -6.93 -10.32 -8.82
N THR A 121 -8.13 -10.27 -8.22
CA THR A 121 -8.72 -8.99 -7.79
C THR A 121 -8.35 -8.73 -6.33
N ALA A 122 -7.85 -7.54 -6.06
CA ALA A 122 -7.49 -7.09 -4.71
C ALA A 122 -8.19 -5.78 -4.35
N LYS A 123 -8.35 -5.53 -3.05
CA LYS A 123 -8.54 -4.18 -2.51
C LYS A 123 -7.30 -3.88 -1.66
N ALA A 124 -6.51 -2.91 -2.09
CA ALA A 124 -5.33 -2.49 -1.38
C ALA A 124 -5.46 -1.03 -0.95
N SER A 125 -4.87 -0.71 0.21
CA SER A 125 -4.60 0.64 0.65
C SER A 125 -3.13 0.93 0.43
N PHE A 126 -2.83 2.15 0.01
CA PHE A 126 -1.47 2.64 -0.17
C PHE A 126 -1.30 3.90 0.65
N ALA A 127 -0.44 3.84 1.66
CA ALA A 127 -0.02 4.98 2.46
C ALA A 127 1.42 5.32 2.08
N CYS A 128 1.74 6.59 1.87
CA CYS A 128 3.12 7.03 1.62
C CYS A 128 3.31 8.45 2.10
N CYS A 129 4.56 8.88 2.27
CA CYS A 129 5.09 10.25 2.23
C CYS A 129 6.19 10.42 3.30
N ASP A 130 6.53 11.67 3.60
CA ASP A 130 7.48 12.08 4.62
C ASP A 130 6.74 12.65 5.86
N TRP A 131 5.74 11.91 6.36
CA TRP A 131 5.17 12.19 7.67
C TRP A 131 5.55 11.08 8.64
N PRO A 132 5.80 11.40 9.92
CA PRO A 132 5.88 10.38 10.96
C PRO A 132 4.51 9.70 11.05
N GLU A 133 4.48 8.39 10.83
CA GLU A 133 3.26 7.61 11.06
C GLU A 133 2.93 7.65 12.55
N ASP A 134 1.68 7.99 12.85
CA ASP A 134 1.17 8.08 14.21
C ASP A 134 -0.06 7.18 14.33
N PHE A 135 0.17 5.99 14.88
CA PHE A 135 -0.87 4.99 15.15
C PHE A 135 -1.46 5.10 16.55
N VAL A 136 -1.01 6.10 17.35
CA VAL A 136 -1.34 6.20 18.77
C VAL A 136 -2.29 7.36 19.04
N THR A 137 -2.16 8.48 18.32
CA THR A 137 -3.02 9.64 18.53
C THR A 137 -4.47 9.32 18.18
N GLN A 138 -5.34 9.38 19.20
CA GLN A 138 -6.77 9.29 19.01
C GLN A 138 -7.32 10.61 18.50
N TYR A 139 -7.65 10.66 17.22
CA TYR A 139 -8.40 11.78 16.66
C TYR A 139 -9.88 11.64 17.03
N GLN A 140 -10.50 12.73 17.49
CA GLN A 140 -11.94 12.76 17.62
C GLN A 140 -12.56 12.61 16.24
N MET A 141 -13.24 11.50 16.00
CA MET A 141 -14.08 11.36 14.83
C MET A 141 -15.10 12.51 14.84
N PRO A 142 -15.22 13.30 13.76
CA PRO A 142 -16.26 14.29 13.68
C PRO A 142 -17.61 13.58 13.85
N SER A 143 -18.45 14.09 14.75
CA SER A 143 -19.83 13.62 14.84
C SER A 143 -20.52 14.01 13.53
N THR A 144 -20.73 13.04 12.66
CA THR A 144 -21.63 13.25 11.52
C THR A 144 -23.04 13.03 12.04
N GLU A 145 -23.82 14.12 12.16
CA GLU A 145 -25.27 13.99 12.16
C GLU A 145 -25.66 13.59 10.73
N CYS A 146 -25.56 12.30 10.44
CA CYS A 146 -26.03 11.74 9.19
C CYS A 146 -27.53 11.52 9.33
N GLU A 147 -28.35 12.53 8.98
CA GLU A 147 -29.82 12.44 9.05
C GLU A 147 -30.39 11.21 8.31
N ALA A 148 -29.67 10.69 7.32
CA ALA A 148 -30.10 9.60 6.43
C ALA A 148 -29.34 8.27 6.62
N CYS A 149 -28.44 8.14 7.60
CA CYS A 149 -27.72 6.89 7.82
C CYS A 149 -28.65 5.85 8.46
N GLY A 150 -29.17 4.93 7.64
CA GLY A 150 -29.94 3.77 8.10
C GLY A 150 -31.43 4.02 8.36
N THR A 151 -31.96 5.20 8.04
CA THR A 151 -33.37 5.57 8.27
C THR A 151 -34.17 5.78 6.99
N ASP A 152 -33.52 5.88 5.83
CA ASP A 152 -34.20 6.02 4.54
C ASP A 152 -34.23 4.68 3.77
N PRO A 153 -35.35 3.93 3.79
CA PRO A 153 -35.51 2.71 3.01
C PRO A 153 -35.52 2.94 1.49
N SER A 154 -35.43 4.19 1.02
CA SER A 154 -35.34 4.55 -0.40
C SER A 154 -33.91 4.80 -0.91
N ASN A 155 -32.89 4.73 -0.05
CA ASN A 155 -31.50 4.90 -0.47
C ASN A 155 -31.02 3.69 -1.29
N PRO A 156 -30.73 3.85 -2.60
CA PRO A 156 -30.36 2.74 -3.49
C PRO A 156 -28.89 2.29 -3.34
N ALA A 157 -28.14 2.88 -2.41
CA ALA A 157 -26.75 2.50 -2.13
C ALA A 157 -26.63 1.26 -1.21
N TRP A 158 -27.76 0.69 -0.76
CA TRP A 158 -27.86 -0.55 0.01
C TRP A 158 -28.63 -1.62 -0.76
#